data_AF-A0AAV7DQI5-F1
#
_entry.id   AF-A0AAV7DQI5-F1
#
_cell.length_a   1.000
_cell.length_b   1.000
_cell.length_c   1.000
_cell.angle_alpha   90.00
_cell.angle_beta   90.00
_cell.angle_gamma   90.00
#
_symmetry.space_group_name_H-M   'P 1'
#
loop_
_entity.id
_entity.type
_entity.pdbx_description
1 polymer ?
#
loop_
_entity_poly.entity_id
_entity_poly.type
_entity_poly.pdbx_seq_one_letter_code
_entity_poly.pdbx_strand_id
1 'polypeptide(L)'
;MALVSPHLSAGSQGSRTMRTYWNVLLLAMIMQDGKCEAADIIGGKEAPSTPYMALVRTGKTFCGGALIMSDWVLTSAECIT
;
A
#
# COMPACT_ATOMS: atom_id res chain seq x y z
N MET A 1 13.85 -13.70 1.79
CA MET A 1 13.86 -12.73 0.66
C MET A 1 13.02 -13.32 -0.45
N ALA A 2 12.20 -12.50 -1.13
CA ALA A 2 11.31 -12.93 -2.19
C ALA A 2 11.34 -11.94 -3.36
N LEU A 3 10.95 -12.43 -4.54
CA LEU A 3 10.82 -11.64 -5.76
C LEU A 3 9.35 -11.50 -6.14
N VAL A 4 8.91 -10.27 -6.39
CA VAL A 4 7.55 -9.95 -6.82
C VAL A 4 7.60 -9.37 -8.22
N SER A 5 6.71 -9.83 -9.10
CA SER A 5 6.57 -9.34 -10.48
C SER A 5 5.19 -8.69 -10.70
N PRO A 6 5.11 -7.56 -11.44
CA PRO A 6 3.85 -6.84 -11.67
C PRO A 6 2.79 -7.65 -12.42
N HIS A 7 3.16 -8.75 -13.07
CA HIS A 7 2.21 -9.62 -13.77
C HIS A 7 1.33 -10.46 -12.82
N LEU A 8 1.65 -10.54 -11.53
CA LEU A 8 0.87 -11.26 -10.52
C LEU A 8 -0.04 -10.28 -9.76
N SER A 9 -1.05 -9.74 -10.44
CA SER A 9 -1.99 -8.80 -9.83
C SER A 9 -3.06 -9.54 -9.04
N ALA A 10 -2.98 -9.50 -7.71
CA ALA A 10 -4.13 -9.73 -6.85
C ALA A 10 -5.01 -8.47 -6.87
N GLY A 11 -6.01 -8.45 -7.74
CA GLY A 11 -7.08 -7.47 -7.66
C GLY A 11 -8.01 -7.75 -6.49
N SER A 12 -8.50 -6.71 -5.82
CA SER A 12 -9.85 -6.73 -5.24
C SER A 12 -10.55 -5.39 -5.49
N GLN A 13 -11.72 -5.48 -6.13
CA GLN A 13 -12.72 -4.42 -6.22
C GLN A 13 -13.85 -4.74 -5.22
N GLY A 14 -14.50 -3.71 -4.67
CA GLY A 14 -15.91 -3.78 -4.21
C GLY A 14 -16.23 -2.83 -3.07
N SER A 15 -17.45 -2.30 -2.88
CA SER A 15 -18.69 -2.14 -3.67
C SER A 15 -19.64 -1.23 -2.85
N ARG A 16 -20.67 -0.66 -3.48
CA ARG A 16 -21.58 0.44 -3.06
C ARG A 16 -22.30 0.31 -1.69
N THR A 17 -22.00 1.23 -0.78
CA THR A 17 -22.89 2.06 0.09
C THR A 17 -24.37 1.63 0.30
N MET A 18 -24.64 0.99 1.45
CA MET A 18 -25.94 0.88 2.17
C MET A 18 -26.56 2.28 2.31
N ARG A 19 -27.86 2.50 2.08
CA ARG A 19 -28.25 3.75 1.37
C ARG A 19 -28.91 4.91 2.12
N THR A 20 -29.11 4.93 3.43
CA THR A 20 -29.71 6.14 4.06
C THR A 20 -29.26 6.45 5.48
N TYR A 21 -29.31 5.50 6.40
CA TYR A 21 -28.72 5.69 7.74
C TYR A 21 -27.19 5.72 7.71
N TRP A 22 -26.63 4.88 6.84
CA TRP A 22 -25.25 4.91 6.39
C TRP A 22 -24.89 6.25 5.74
N ASN A 23 -25.79 7.08 5.19
CA ASN A 23 -25.43 8.40 4.61
C ASN A 23 -25.03 9.47 5.64
N VAL A 24 -25.62 9.48 6.84
CA VAL A 24 -25.26 10.45 7.89
C VAL A 24 -24.07 9.95 8.71
N LEU A 25 -24.00 8.64 8.99
CA LEU A 25 -22.82 8.00 9.57
C LEU A 25 -21.63 8.00 8.59
N LEU A 26 -21.90 7.92 7.28
CA LEU A 26 -20.95 8.21 6.20
C LEU A 26 -20.47 9.64 6.29
N LEU A 27 -21.34 10.66 6.37
CA LEU A 27 -20.89 12.05 6.43
C LEU A 27 -19.92 12.28 7.61
N ALA A 28 -20.17 11.64 8.75
CA ALA A 28 -19.27 11.68 9.91
C ALA A 28 -17.96 10.88 9.72
N MET A 29 -17.98 9.74 8.99
CA MET A 29 -16.79 8.93 8.68
C MET A 29 -16.07 9.31 7.38
N ILE A 30 -16.64 10.14 6.51
CA ILE A 30 -15.98 10.75 5.34
C ILE A 30 -14.92 11.77 5.81
N MET A 31 -14.97 12.20 7.07
CA MET A 31 -13.89 12.95 7.72
C MET A 31 -12.92 12.05 8.49
N GLN A 32 -13.07 10.71 8.47
CA GLN A 32 -11.91 9.84 8.70
C GLN A 32 -11.11 9.90 7.41
N ASP A 33 -10.38 11.02 7.31
CA ASP A 33 -9.24 11.16 6.44
C ASP A 33 -8.54 9.81 6.42
N GLY A 34 -8.41 9.26 5.21
CA GLY A 34 -7.47 8.19 4.93
C GLY A 34 -6.09 8.70 5.26
N LYS A 35 -5.78 8.79 6.55
CA LYS A 35 -4.45 8.98 7.06
C LYS A 35 -3.76 7.66 6.74
N CYS A 36 -3.22 7.58 5.52
CA CYS A 36 -1.91 6.99 5.35
C CYS A 36 -1.03 7.82 6.27
N GLU A 37 -1.03 7.47 7.56
CA GLU A 37 -0.11 8.00 8.52
C GLU A 37 1.23 7.70 7.91
N ALA A 38 1.88 8.74 7.38
CA ALA A 38 3.16 8.59 6.73
C ALA A 38 4.08 8.09 7.84
N ALA A 39 4.38 6.79 7.83
CA ALA A 39 5.24 6.19 8.81
C ALA A 39 6.60 6.85 8.62
N ASP A 40 6.96 7.70 9.58
CA ASP A 40 8.26 8.34 9.56
C ASP A 40 9.34 7.31 9.87
N ILE A 41 10.47 7.43 9.20
CA ILE A 41 11.64 6.60 9.50
C ILE A 41 12.32 7.23 10.70
N ILE A 42 12.49 6.51 11.80
CA ILE A 42 13.12 7.05 13.02
C ILE A 42 14.52 7.59 12.70
N GLY A 43 14.72 8.90 12.89
CA GLY A 43 15.97 9.60 12.55
C GLY A 43 16.16 9.88 11.05
N GLY A 44 15.11 9.69 10.24
CA GLY A 44 15.10 9.87 8.81
C GLY A 44 14.95 11.33 8.39
N LYS A 45 15.08 11.52 7.07
CA LYS A 45 14.78 12.76 6.37
C LYS A 45 14.24 12.42 4.99
N GLU A 46 13.61 13.38 4.35
CA GLU A 46 13.12 13.21 2.98
C GLU A 46 14.27 12.77 2.05
N ALA A 47 14.03 11.68 1.32
CA ALA A 47 14.97 11.15 0.36
C ALA A 47 14.85 11.92 -0.97
N PRO A 48 15.96 12.10 -1.72
CA PRO A 48 15.85 12.49 -3.12
C PRO A 48 15.12 11.41 -3.92
N SER A 49 14.82 11.67 -5.19
CA SER A 49 14.18 10.69 -6.08
C SER A 49 14.94 9.34 -6.05
N THR A 50 14.26 8.28 -5.62
CA THR A 50 14.81 6.92 -5.43
C THR A 50 14.09 5.95 -6.38
N PRO A 51 14.51 5.85 -7.65
CA PRO A 51 13.77 5.12 -8.68
C PRO A 51 13.70 3.60 -8.45
N TYR A 52 14.56 3.07 -7.58
CA TYR A 52 14.54 1.66 -7.19
C TYR A 52 13.60 1.36 -6.03
N MET A 53 13.14 2.36 -5.25
CA MET A 53 12.30 2.13 -4.07
C MET A 53 10.88 1.76 -4.52
N ALA A 54 10.38 0.60 -4.07
CA ALA A 54 9.08 0.09 -4.44
C ALA A 54 8.18 -0.09 -3.20
N LEU A 55 6.92 0.32 -3.33
CA LEU A 55 5.86 -0.04 -2.40
C LEU A 55 5.29 -1.40 -2.79
N VAL A 56 5.47 -2.41 -1.94
CA VAL A 56 4.91 -3.75 -2.13
C VAL A 56 3.59 -3.82 -1.35
N ARG A 57 2.50 -4.14 -2.05
CA ARG A 57 1.16 -4.30 -1.45
C ARG A 57 0.73 -5.76 -1.53
N THR A 58 0.55 -6.39 -0.39
CA THR A 58 0.08 -7.79 -0.29
C THR A 58 -1.17 -7.82 0.59
N GLY A 59 -2.34 -8.02 -0.02
CA GLY A 59 -3.62 -7.94 0.68
C GLY A 59 -3.82 -6.57 1.32
N LYS A 60 -3.80 -6.52 2.66
CA LYS A 60 -3.94 -5.29 3.46
C LYS A 60 -2.61 -4.74 4.01
N THR A 61 -1.50 -5.44 3.78
CA THR A 61 -0.19 -5.10 4.34
C THR A 61 0.63 -4.29 3.33
N PHE A 62 1.41 -3.35 3.83
CA PHE A 62 2.39 -2.58 3.06
C PHE A 62 3.81 -2.95 3.49
N CYS A 63 4.67 -3.15 2.50
CA CYS A 63 6.08 -3.42 2.68
C CYS A 63 6.93 -2.57 1.74
N GLY A 64 8.21 -2.40 2.09
CA GLY A 64 9.23 -1.86 1.19
C GLY A 64 9.82 -2.94 0.29
N GLY A 65 10.38 -2.51 -0.84
CA GLY A 65 11.16 -3.35 -1.75
C GLY A 65 12.08 -2.53 -2.64
N ALA A 66 12.94 -3.23 -3.39
CA ALA A 66 13.87 -2.63 -4.35
C ALA A 66 13.71 -3.23 -5.75
N LEU A 67 13.53 -2.39 -6.77
CA LEU A 67 13.53 -2.80 -8.17
C LEU A 67 14.95 -3.22 -8.58
N ILE A 68 15.14 -4.52 -8.80
CA ILE A 68 16.45 -5.09 -9.18
C ILE A 68 16.54 -5.43 -10.68
N MET A 69 15.40 -5.51 -11.35
CA MET A 69 15.24 -5.75 -12.79
C MET A 69 13.91 -5.15 -13.25
N SER A 70 13.73 -4.91 -14.55
CA SER A 70 12.57 -4.20 -15.12
C SER A 70 11.21 -4.62 -14.56
N ASP A 71 11.03 -5.89 -14.20
CA ASP A 71 9.77 -6.44 -13.68
C ASP A 71 9.95 -7.25 -12.39
N TRP A 72 11.03 -7.02 -11.63
CA TRP A 72 11.32 -7.78 -10.41
C TRP A 72 11.71 -6.87 -9.25
N VAL A 73 10.90 -6.93 -8.19
CA VAL A 73 11.14 -6.25 -6.92
C VAL A 73 11.60 -7.27 -5.88
N LEU A 74 12.75 -7.00 -5.26
CA LEU A 74 13.25 -7.71 -4.09
C LEU A 74 12.55 -7.20 -2.82
N THR A 75 11.99 -8.10 -2.01
CA THR A 75 11.35 -7.78 -0.74
C THR A 75 11.56 -8.87 0.31
N SER A 76 11.06 -8.67 1.53
CA SER A 76 11.04 -9.71 2.57
C SER A 76 10.10 -10.86 2.17
N ALA A 77 10.47 -12.10 2.51
CA ALA A 77 9.58 -13.25 2.23
C ALA A 77 8.29 -13.20 3.07
N GLU A 78 8.35 -12.62 4.27
CA GLU A 78 7.17 -12.47 5.12
C GLU A 78 6.12 -11.53 4.50
N CYS A 79 6.57 -10.56 3.68
CA CYS A 79 5.68 -9.61 3.03
C CYS A 79 4.79 -10.23 1.96
N ILE A 80 5.09 -11.44 1.50
CA ILE A 80 4.32 -12.16 0.47
C ILE A 80 3.51 -13.33 1.04
N THR A 81 3.51 -13.48 2.36
CA THR A 81 2.70 -14.48 3.08
C THR A 81 1.30 -13.93 3.32
#